data_AF-A0AAJ3MEF6-F1
#
_entry.id   AF-A0AAJ3MEF6-F1
#
_cell.length_a   1.000
_cell.length_b   1.000
_cell.length_c   1.000
_cell.angle_alpha   90.00
_cell.angle_beta   90.00
_cell.angle_gamma   90.00
#
_symmetry.space_group_name_H-M   'P 1'
#
loop_
_entity.id
_entity.type
_entity.pdbx_description
1 polymer ?
#
loop_
_entity_poly.entity_id
_entity_poly.type
_entity_poly.pdbx_seq_one_letter_code
_entity_poly.pdbx_strand_id
1 'polypeptide(L)'
;MYSIKEVQIKSGLPASTLRYYEKEGILPDVGRDEGGRRVYTEKQIDWIRFLMAMKDTGMTIEEIKAYLELNVKGEATIQERRDFLVAHKKKVEAHVAQTQHNLEKIIQKIAFYDHVVMGKSLS
;
A
#
# COMPACT_ATOMS: atom_id res chain seq x y z
N MET A 1 -12.69 10.16 -16.11
CA MET A 1 -12.80 8.68 -16.09
C MET A 1 -11.57 8.10 -16.74
N TYR A 2 -11.10 6.95 -16.27
CA TYR A 2 -9.86 6.31 -16.71
C TYR A 2 -10.13 4.89 -17.17
N SER A 3 -9.52 4.47 -18.27
CA SER A 3 -9.51 3.09 -18.72
C SER A 3 -8.68 2.21 -17.77
N ILE A 4 -8.90 0.88 -17.82
CA ILE A 4 -8.08 -0.06 -17.07
C ILE A 4 -6.59 0.10 -17.35
N LYS A 5 -6.21 0.41 -18.60
CA LYS A 5 -4.80 0.60 -19.00
C LYS A 5 -4.18 1.82 -18.29
N GLU A 6 -4.91 2.92 -18.20
CA GLU A 6 -4.44 4.12 -17.48
C GLU A 6 -4.34 3.87 -15.98
N VAL A 7 -5.29 3.11 -15.41
CA VAL A 7 -5.23 2.72 -14.00
C VAL A 7 -4.02 1.83 -13.73
N GLN A 8 -3.71 0.86 -14.60
CA GLN A 8 -2.51 0.04 -14.47
C GLN A 8 -1.23 0.89 -14.46
N ILE A 9 -1.14 1.93 -15.30
CA ILE A 9 0.02 2.84 -15.31
C ILE A 9 0.07 3.67 -14.02
N LYS A 10 -1.06 4.18 -13.54
CA LYS A 10 -1.14 5.04 -12.36
C LYS A 10 -0.97 4.30 -11.03
N SER A 11 -1.39 3.04 -10.96
CA SER A 11 -1.32 2.21 -9.75
C SER A 11 -0.19 1.18 -9.80
N GLY A 12 0.41 0.89 -10.95
CA GLY A 12 1.38 -0.20 -11.09
C GLY A 12 0.77 -1.60 -10.91
N LEU A 13 -0.54 -1.73 -10.73
CA LEU A 13 -1.21 -3.02 -10.59
C LEU A 13 -1.50 -3.63 -11.95
N PRO A 14 -1.34 -4.96 -12.13
CA PRO A 14 -1.79 -5.62 -13.34
C PRO A 14 -3.33 -5.65 -13.40
N ALA A 15 -3.87 -5.70 -14.62
CA ALA A 15 -5.32 -5.77 -14.84
C ALA A 15 -5.98 -6.95 -14.10
N SER A 16 -5.27 -8.05 -13.91
CA SER A 16 -5.75 -9.21 -13.13
C SER A 16 -6.01 -8.84 -11.67
N THR A 17 -5.13 -8.08 -11.03
CA THR A 17 -5.31 -7.61 -9.65
C THR A 17 -6.45 -6.62 -9.53
N LEU A 18 -6.60 -5.69 -10.48
CA LEU A 18 -7.73 -4.75 -10.50
C LEU A 18 -9.07 -5.49 -10.63
N ARG A 19 -9.14 -6.50 -11.50
CA ARG A 19 -10.33 -7.36 -11.66
C ARG A 19 -10.60 -8.21 -10.42
N TYR A 20 -9.54 -8.69 -9.77
CA TYR A 20 -9.65 -9.39 -8.50
C TYR A 20 -10.24 -8.48 -7.43
N TYR A 21 -9.76 -7.24 -7.29
CA TYR A 21 -10.31 -6.26 -6.34
C TYR A 21 -11.76 -5.89 -6.64
N GLU A 22 -12.15 -5.78 -7.91
CA GLU A 22 -13.55 -5.63 -8.30
C GLU A 22 -14.38 -6.85 -7.86
N LYS A 23 -13.92 -8.07 -8.13
CA LYS A 23 -14.62 -9.31 -7.78
C LYS A 23 -14.80 -9.48 -6.27
N GLU A 24 -13.78 -9.12 -5.49
CA GLU A 24 -13.79 -9.21 -4.02
C GLU A 24 -14.52 -8.05 -3.35
N GLY A 25 -15.13 -7.12 -4.10
CA GLY A 25 -15.83 -5.96 -3.57
C GLY A 25 -14.91 -4.89 -2.95
N ILE A 26 -13.60 -5.04 -3.11
CA ILE A 26 -12.57 -4.10 -2.66
C ILE A 26 -12.64 -2.80 -3.45
N LEU A 27 -13.02 -2.90 -4.73
CA LEU A 27 -13.22 -1.77 -5.63
C LEU A 27 -14.69 -1.74 -6.09
N PRO A 28 -15.59 -1.10 -5.33
CA PRO A 28 -17.00 -1.05 -5.67
C PRO A 28 -17.25 -0.12 -6.88
N ASP A 29 -18.36 -0.37 -7.57
CA ASP A 29 -18.96 0.52 -8.58
C ASP A 29 -18.06 0.87 -9.77
N VAL A 30 -17.32 -0.11 -10.31
CA VAL A 30 -16.56 0.09 -11.55
C VAL A 30 -17.53 0.29 -12.72
N GLY A 31 -17.54 1.50 -13.27
CA GLY A 31 -18.41 1.88 -14.37
C GLY A 31 -17.99 1.24 -15.70
N ARG A 32 -18.85 1.41 -16.71
CA ARG A 32 -18.57 1.04 -18.10
C ARG A 32 -18.81 2.23 -19.03
N ASP A 33 -17.96 2.39 -20.03
CA ASP A 33 -18.19 3.34 -21.12
C ASP A 33 -19.24 2.82 -22.12
N GLU A 34 -19.58 3.64 -23.11
CA GLU A 34 -20.55 3.29 -24.18
C GLU A 34 -20.15 2.02 -24.96
N GLY A 35 -18.86 1.69 -25.00
CA GLY A 35 -18.32 0.47 -25.60
C GLY A 35 -18.27 -0.73 -24.66
N GLY A 36 -18.83 -0.63 -23.44
CA GLY A 36 -18.86 -1.69 -22.44
C GLY A 36 -17.52 -1.93 -21.72
N ARG A 37 -16.52 -1.06 -21.91
CA ARG A 37 -15.18 -1.17 -21.31
C ARG A 37 -15.18 -0.56 -19.90
N ARG A 38 -14.42 -1.17 -19.00
CA ARG A 38 -14.29 -0.69 -17.61
C ARG A 38 -13.67 0.70 -17.56
N VAL A 39 -14.31 1.58 -16.80
CA VAL A 39 -13.83 2.91 -16.51
C VAL A 39 -13.85 3.20 -15.02
N TYR A 40 -12.83 3.89 -14.56
CA TYR A 40 -12.57 4.20 -13.15
C TYR A 40 -12.60 5.70 -12.93
N THR A 41 -13.13 6.13 -11.79
CA THR A 41 -13.12 7.53 -11.34
C THR A 41 -11.78 7.88 -10.71
N GLU A 42 -11.47 9.18 -10.56
CA GLU A 42 -10.30 9.61 -9.78
C GLU A 42 -10.39 9.10 -8.33
N LYS A 43 -11.58 9.16 -7.72
CA LYS A 43 -11.83 8.67 -6.35
C LYS A 43 -11.47 7.18 -6.21
N GLN A 44 -11.80 6.37 -7.21
CA GLN A 44 -11.41 4.95 -7.24
C GLN A 44 -9.90 4.77 -7.37
N ILE A 45 -9.20 5.63 -8.12
CA ILE A 45 -7.74 5.59 -8.22
C ILE A 45 -7.09 5.96 -6.89
N ASP A 46 -7.56 7.01 -6.22
CA ASP A 46 -7.05 7.39 -4.90
C ASP A 46 -7.32 6.31 -3.85
N TRP A 47 -8.47 5.65 -3.93
CA TRP A 47 -8.77 4.47 -3.13
C TRP A 47 -7.78 3.32 -3.38
N ILE A 48 -7.47 3.01 -4.65
CA ILE A 48 -6.47 1.99 -5.00
C ILE A 48 -5.10 2.36 -4.43
N ARG A 49 -4.67 3.62 -4.56
CA ARG A 49 -3.39 4.10 -4.00
C ARG A 49 -3.33 3.93 -2.49
N PHE A 50 -4.42 4.25 -1.80
CA PHE A 50 -4.52 4.04 -0.37
C PHE A 50 -4.39 2.55 0.02
N LEU A 51 -5.11 1.67 -0.68
CA LEU A 51 -5.02 0.23 -0.46
C LEU A 51 -3.61 -0.32 -0.69
N MET A 52 -2.92 0.18 -1.72
CA MET A 52 -1.53 -0.17 -1.96
C MET A 52 -0.63 0.27 -0.81
N ALA A 53 -0.78 1.50 -0.33
CA ALA A 53 0.00 1.97 0.82
C ALA A 53 -0.22 1.09 2.06
N MET A 54 -1.44 0.61 2.30
CA MET A 54 -1.72 -0.33 3.39
C MET A 54 -1.03 -1.67 3.18
N LYS A 55 -1.13 -2.25 1.98
CA LYS A 55 -0.50 -3.52 1.64
C LYS A 55 1.03 -3.45 1.71
N ASP A 56 1.63 -2.40 1.16
CA ASP A 56 3.09 -2.20 1.12
C ASP A 56 3.67 -1.95 2.51
N THR A 57 2.83 -1.50 3.44
CA THR A 57 3.18 -1.35 4.86
C THR A 57 2.77 -2.55 5.73
N GLY A 58 2.50 -3.70 5.08
CA GLY A 58 2.35 -4.99 5.75
C GLY A 58 0.94 -5.36 6.19
N MET A 59 -0.10 -4.61 5.78
CA MET A 59 -1.48 -5.00 6.03
C MET A 59 -1.88 -6.19 5.16
N THR A 60 -2.53 -7.21 5.75
CA THR A 60 -2.98 -8.38 4.98
C THR A 60 -4.25 -8.08 4.18
N ILE A 61 -4.57 -8.95 3.20
CA ILE A 61 -5.81 -8.82 2.43
C ILE A 61 -7.03 -8.99 3.35
N GLU A 62 -6.94 -9.84 4.37
CA GLU A 62 -7.98 -10.07 5.37
C GLU A 62 -8.21 -8.81 6.22
N GLU A 63 -7.14 -8.14 6.67
CA GLU A 63 -7.23 -6.85 7.38
C GLU A 63 -7.86 -5.77 6.50
N ILE A 64 -7.50 -5.72 5.21
CA ILE A 64 -8.11 -4.79 4.22
C ILE A 64 -9.61 -5.07 4.07
N LYS A 65 -10.01 -6.35 3.99
CA LYS A 65 -11.43 -6.74 3.92
C LYS A 65 -12.20 -6.34 5.18
N ALA A 66 -11.62 -6.53 6.37
CA ALA A 66 -12.23 -6.07 7.62
C ALA A 66 -12.43 -4.55 7.64
N TYR A 67 -11.45 -3.78 7.16
CA TYR A 67 -11.59 -2.33 7.01
C TYR A 67 -12.70 -1.93 6.02
N LEU A 68 -12.84 -2.66 4.92
CA LEU A 68 -13.88 -2.46 3.93
C LEU A 68 -15.30 -2.73 4.47
N GLU A 69 -15.46 -3.78 5.28
CA GLU A 69 -16.75 -4.06 5.93
C GLU A 69 -17.22 -2.90 6.82
N LEU A 70 -16.28 -2.25 7.51
CA LEU A 70 -16.58 -1.02 8.24
C LEU A 70 -16.96 0.10 7.28
N ASN A 71 -16.26 0.25 6.16
CA ASN A 71 -16.53 1.30 5.17
C ASN A 71 -17.96 1.22 4.60
N VAL A 72 -18.43 0.02 4.28
CA VAL A 72 -19.78 -0.23 3.75
C VAL A 72 -20.88 0.18 4.73
N LYS A 73 -20.63 0.10 6.04
CA LYS A 73 -21.58 0.53 7.09
C LYS A 73 -21.71 2.05 7.21
N GLY A 74 -20.97 2.82 6.42
CA GLY A 74 -21.14 4.26 6.29
C GLY A 74 -20.66 5.05 7.50
N GLU A 75 -21.35 6.12 7.84
CA GLU A 75 -20.89 7.09 8.85
C GLU A 75 -20.83 6.53 10.27
N ALA A 76 -21.66 5.52 10.58
CA ALA A 76 -21.74 4.90 11.90
C ALA A 76 -20.39 4.30 12.37
N THR A 77 -19.50 3.94 11.44
CA THR A 77 -18.22 3.30 11.72
C THR A 77 -17.02 4.21 11.51
N ILE A 78 -17.21 5.53 11.35
CA ILE A 78 -16.09 6.47 11.12
C ILE A 78 -15.04 6.35 12.25
N GLN A 79 -15.49 6.25 13.49
CA GLN A 79 -14.59 6.12 14.64
C GLN A 79 -13.81 4.80 14.60
N GLU A 80 -14.48 3.67 14.34
CA GLU A 80 -13.84 2.36 14.21
C GLU A 80 -12.80 2.33 13.07
N ARG A 81 -13.15 2.91 11.92
CA ARG A 81 -12.21 3.04 10.78
C ARG A 81 -10.99 3.87 11.15
N ARG A 82 -11.20 4.98 11.87
CA ARG A 82 -10.10 5.83 12.34
C ARG A 82 -9.19 5.05 13.29
N ASP A 83 -9.75 4.35 14.26
CA ASP A 83 -8.97 3.62 15.25
C ASP A 83 -8.21 2.43 14.64
N PHE A 84 -8.80 1.76 13.64
CA PHE A 84 -8.12 0.77 12.82
C PHE A 84 -6.87 1.35 12.14
N LEU A 85 -7.00 2.52 11.50
CA LEU A 85 -5.87 3.18 10.84
C LEU A 85 -4.83 3.70 11.82
N VAL A 86 -5.24 4.16 13.00
CA VAL A 86 -4.31 4.56 14.07
C VAL A 86 -3.51 3.36 14.57
N ALA A 87 -4.15 2.19 14.72
CA ALA A 87 -3.46 0.97 15.11
C ALA A 87 -2.45 0.54 14.03
N HIS A 88 -2.84 0.56 12.76
CA HIS A 88 -1.91 0.27 11.66
C HIS A 88 -0.75 1.26 11.60
N LYS A 89 -1.03 2.57 11.70
CA LYS A 89 -0.01 3.62 11.75
C LYS A 89 1.07 3.31 12.80
N LYS A 90 0.68 2.90 14.01
CA LYS A 90 1.66 2.53 15.06
C LYS A 90 2.55 1.35 14.65
N LYS A 91 1.99 0.33 13.98
CA LYS A 91 2.78 -0.79 13.43
C LYS A 91 3.80 -0.29 12.40
N VAL A 92 3.36 0.58 11.49
CA VAL A 92 4.23 1.18 10.45
C VAL A 92 5.35 2.01 11.08
N GLU A 93 5.04 2.87 12.05
CA GLU A 93 6.04 3.69 12.74
C GLU A 93 7.10 2.83 13.45
N ALA A 94 6.68 1.76 14.11
CA ALA A 94 7.61 0.80 14.73
C ALA A 94 8.50 0.11 13.69
N HIS A 95 7.93 -0.29 12.55
CA HIS A 95 8.68 -0.91 11.46
C HIS A 95 9.70 0.05 10.82
N VAL A 96 9.34 1.32 10.63
CA VAL A 96 10.24 2.37 10.13
C VAL A 96 11.39 2.58 11.09
N ALA A 97 11.13 2.71 12.39
CA ALA A 97 12.17 2.87 13.40
C ALA A 97 13.15 1.68 13.42
N GLN A 98 12.62 0.45 13.35
CA GLN A 98 13.44 -0.76 13.30
C GLN A 98 14.27 -0.85 12.02
N THR A 99 13.69 -0.47 10.87
CA THR A 99 14.38 -0.45 9.58
C THR A 99 15.51 0.58 9.57
N GLN A 100 15.27 1.77 10.11
CA GLN A 100 16.29 2.81 10.25
C GLN A 100 17.46 2.33 11.13
N HIS A 101 17.15 1.71 12.28
CA HIS A 101 18.17 1.14 13.15
C HIS A 101 19.00 0.04 12.47
N ASN A 102 18.37 -0.79 11.66
CA ASN A 102 19.07 -1.83 10.89
C ASN A 102 19.93 -1.22 9.77
N LEU A 103 19.45 -0.18 9.10
CA LEU A 103 20.20 0.55 8.08
C LEU A 103 21.49 1.14 8.66
N GLU A 104 21.45 1.71 9.86
CA GLU A 104 22.64 2.22 10.55
C GLU A 104 23.71 1.14 10.74
N LYS A 105 23.32 -0.08 11.12
CA LYS A 105 24.26 -1.21 11.25
C LYS A 105 24.89 -1.60 9.91
N ILE A 106 24.10 -1.57 8.84
CA ILE A 106 24.58 -1.84 7.47
C ILE A 106 25.59 -0.76 7.06
N ILE A 107 25.28 0.52 7.30
CA ILE A 107 26.18 1.65 7.01
C ILE A 107 27.50 1.50 7.78
N GLN A 108 27.46 1.17 9.07
CA GLN A 108 28.67 0.92 9.87
C GLN A 108 29.52 -0.19 9.27
N LYS A 109 28.88 -1.27 8.77
CA LYS A 109 29.59 -2.38 8.17
C LYS A 109 30.21 -2.02 6.82
N ILE A 110 29.53 -1.20 6.01
CA ILE A 110 30.08 -0.64 4.77
C ILE A 110 31.32 0.21 5.09
N ALA A 111 31.22 1.15 6.04
CA ALA A 111 32.34 2.00 6.42
C ALA A 111 33.57 1.20 6.91
N PHE A 112 33.33 0.12 7.65
CA PHE A 112 34.40 -0.80 8.03
C PHE A 112 35.09 -1.40 6.79
N TYR A 113 34.33 -1.87 5.80
CA TYR A 113 34.91 -2.42 4.58
C TYR A 113 35.61 -1.36 3.73
N ASP A 114 35.09 -0.14 3.66
CA ASP A 114 35.75 0.97 2.97
C ASP A 114 37.13 1.26 3.56
N HIS A 115 37.27 1.21 4.89
CA HIS A 115 38.58 1.35 5.54
C HIS A 115 39.56 0.25 5.17
N VAL A 116 39.10 -1.01 5.11
CA VAL A 116 39.93 -2.16 4.71
C VAL A 116 40.35 -2.05 3.23
N VAL A 117 39.43 -1.66 2.34
CA VAL A 117 39.69 -1.50 0.90
C VAL A 117 40.66 -0.36 0.63
N MET A 118 40.62 0.73 1.41
CA MET A 118 41.54 1.87 1.30
C MET A 118 42.95 1.59 1.86
N GLY A 119 43.28 0.34 2.21
CA GLY A 119 44.62 -0.06 2.62
C GLY A 119 45.02 0.37 4.03
N LYS A 120 44.06 0.80 4.87
CA LYS A 120 44.31 0.96 6.30
C LYS A 120 44.20 -0.42 6.95
N SER A 121 45.35 -0.96 7.37
CA SER A 121 45.46 -2.26 8.04
C SER A 121 44.45 -2.40 9.17
N LEU A 122 43.99 -3.64 9.37
CA LEU A 122 43.26 -4.08 10.56
C LEU A 122 44.21 -3.99 11.77
N SER A 123 44.29 -2.83 12.42
CA SER A 123 44.95 -2.65 13.72
C SER A 123 43.95 -2.14 14.74
#